data_AF-A0A1Y2GWC8-F1
#
_entry.id   AF-A0A1Y2GWC8-F1
#
_cell.length_a   1.000
_cell.length_b   1.000
_cell.length_c   1.000
_cell.angle_alpha   90.00
_cell.angle_beta   90.00
_cell.angle_gamma   90.00
#
_symmetry.space_group_name_H-M   'P 1'
#
loop_
_entity.id
_entity.type
_entity.pdbx_description
1 polymer ?
#
loop_
_entity_poly.entity_id
_entity_poly.type
_entity_poly.pdbx_seq_one_letter_code
_entity_poly.pdbx_strand_id
1 'polypeptide(L)'
;LHLLVSSKEESLEALRVLVEHGADINAIGKEGWSVLHCVARCTPKPFESIRFLLQSGVDPRVKADNGWNALHFLANYCLDPAESMRLLLEAEPTGADVNA
;
A
#
# COMPACT_ATOMS: atom_id res chain seq x y z
N LEU A 1 -2.82 -9.41 -8.91
CA LEU A 1 -3.05 -8.49 -7.77
C LEU A 1 -4.49 -7.95 -7.66
N HIS A 2 -5.45 -8.33 -8.53
CA HIS A 2 -6.85 -7.85 -8.50
C HIS A 2 -7.77 -8.54 -7.45
N LEU A 3 -7.23 -9.33 -6.51
CA LEU A 3 -8.01 -10.25 -5.66
C LEU A 3 -8.27 -9.78 -4.21
N LEU A 4 -7.92 -8.54 -3.82
CA LEU A 4 -8.04 -8.06 -2.43
C LEU A 4 -9.47 -7.63 -2.02
N VAL A 5 -10.51 -8.27 -2.56
CA VAL A 5 -11.91 -7.85 -2.34
C VAL A 5 -12.56 -8.53 -1.13
N SER A 6 -11.92 -9.52 -0.52
CA SER A 6 -12.53 -10.24 0.61
C SER A 6 -12.11 -9.68 1.98
N SER A 7 -12.89 -10.00 3.01
CA SER A 7 -12.75 -9.63 4.44
C SER A 7 -11.32 -9.28 4.90
N LYS A 8 -11.17 -8.33 5.84
CA LYS A 8 -9.87 -7.83 6.33
C LYS A 8 -8.78 -8.91 6.47
N GLU A 9 -9.14 -10.04 7.09
CA GLU A 9 -8.22 -11.15 7.35
C GLU A 9 -7.87 -11.91 6.08
N GLU A 10 -8.83 -12.13 5.19
CA GLU A 10 -8.61 -12.78 3.89
C GLU A 10 -7.74 -11.94 2.96
N SER A 11 -7.90 -10.61 2.97
CA SER A 11 -7.05 -9.71 2.15
C SER A 11 -5.58 -9.75 2.58
N LEU A 12 -5.31 -9.75 3.90
CA LEU A 12 -3.93 -9.83 4.41
C LEU A 12 -3.33 -11.22 4.18
N GLU A 13 -4.10 -12.28 4.42
CA GLU A 13 -3.63 -13.65 4.22
C GLU A 13 -3.34 -13.92 2.74
N ALA A 14 -4.21 -13.46 1.82
CA ALA A 14 -3.96 -13.54 0.40
C ALA A 14 -2.69 -12.78 -0.01
N LEU A 15 -2.42 -11.61 0.57
CA LEU A 15 -1.16 -10.89 0.34
C LEU A 15 0.05 -11.70 0.81
N ARG A 16 0.00 -12.28 2.02
CA ARG A 16 1.09 -13.09 2.56
C ARG A 16 1.40 -14.28 1.66
N VAL A 17 0.39 -15.06 1.31
CA VAL A 17 0.53 -16.23 0.43
C VAL A 17 1.14 -15.83 -0.91
N LEU A 18 0.68 -14.72 -1.52
CA LEU A 18 1.23 -14.26 -2.78
C LEU A 18 2.72 -13.89 -2.68
N VAL A 19 3.10 -13.16 -1.64
CA VAL A 19 4.51 -12.79 -1.40
C VAL A 19 5.38 -14.03 -1.15
N GLU A 20 4.89 -14.98 -0.37
CA GLU A 20 5.59 -16.25 -0.10
C GLU A 20 5.79 -17.09 -1.37
N HIS A 21 4.84 -17.03 -2.32
CA HIS A 21 4.95 -17.71 -3.61
C HIS A 21 5.73 -16.90 -4.67
N GLY A 22 6.45 -15.85 -4.25
CA GLY A 22 7.33 -15.08 -5.13
C GLY A 22 6.61 -14.06 -6.00
N ALA A 23 5.40 -13.62 -5.62
CA ALA A 23 4.76 -12.51 -6.31
C ALA A 23 5.60 -11.23 -6.17
N ASP A 24 5.81 -10.54 -7.28
CA ASP A 24 6.50 -9.26 -7.29
C ASP A 24 5.60 -8.17 -6.69
N ILE A 25 5.96 -7.73 -5.48
CA ILE A 25 5.29 -6.66 -4.73
C ILE A 25 5.53 -5.26 -5.32
N ASN A 26 6.57 -5.11 -6.14
CA ASN A 26 6.92 -3.86 -6.82
C ASN A 26 6.36 -3.81 -8.25
N ALA A 27 5.61 -4.84 -8.66
CA ALA A 27 4.96 -4.87 -9.95
C ALA A 27 4.00 -3.68 -10.10
N ILE A 28 4.12 -2.99 -11.22
CA ILE A 28 3.22 -1.92 -11.61
C ILE A 28 2.20 -2.48 -12.59
N GLY A 29 0.93 -2.41 -12.20
CA GLY A 29 -0.20 -2.83 -13.01
C GLY A 29 -0.57 -1.81 -14.08
N LYS A 30 -1.77 -2.01 -14.66
CA LYS A 30 -2.37 -1.01 -15.55
C LYS A 30 -2.62 0.30 -14.79
N GLU A 31 -2.58 1.42 -15.50
CA GLU A 31 -2.80 2.77 -14.95
C GLU A 31 -1.74 3.21 -13.91
N GLY A 32 -0.57 2.57 -13.88
CA GLY A 32 0.50 2.91 -12.93
C GLY A 32 0.26 2.39 -11.51
N TRP A 33 -0.63 1.41 -11.32
CA TRP A 33 -1.02 0.97 -9.98
C TRP A 33 -0.02 -0.01 -9.37
N SER A 34 0.58 0.38 -8.26
CA SER A 34 1.25 -0.54 -7.33
C SER A 34 0.26 -1.28 -6.42
N VAL A 35 0.77 -2.28 -5.70
CA VAL A 35 0.01 -3.03 -4.67
C VAL A 35 -0.56 -2.13 -3.57
N LEU A 36 0.10 -1.02 -3.21
CA LEU A 36 -0.41 -0.06 -2.22
C LEU A 36 -1.65 0.68 -2.70
N HIS A 37 -1.75 1.02 -3.99
CA HIS A 37 -2.96 1.60 -4.58
C HIS A 37 -4.14 0.63 -4.49
N CYS A 38 -3.89 -0.64 -4.83
CA CYS A 38 -4.89 -1.70 -4.74
C CYS A 38 -5.41 -1.85 -3.31
N VAL A 39 -4.51 -1.96 -2.33
CA VAL A 39 -4.86 -2.08 -0.90
C VAL A 39 -5.63 -0.85 -0.41
N ALA A 40 -5.15 0.36 -0.72
CA ALA A 40 -5.78 1.61 -0.27
C ALA A 40 -7.20 1.79 -0.82
N ARG A 41 -7.48 1.30 -2.03
CA ARG A 41 -8.81 1.38 -2.65
C ARG A 41 -9.74 0.23 -2.24
N CYS A 42 -9.23 -0.99 -2.16
CA CYS A 42 -10.06 -2.19 -2.03
C CYS A 42 -10.29 -2.60 -0.57
N THR A 43 -9.48 -2.14 0.37
CA THR A 43 -9.55 -2.55 1.77
C THR A 43 -9.99 -1.37 2.65
N PRO A 44 -11.16 -1.41 3.30
CA PRO A 44 -11.69 -0.27 4.05
C PRO A 44 -10.86 0.09 5.30
N LYS A 45 -10.07 -0.85 5.82
CA LYS A 45 -9.15 -0.65 6.96
C LYS A 45 -7.81 -1.36 6.64
N PRO A 46 -6.96 -0.74 5.80
CA PRO A 46 -5.80 -1.37 5.17
C PRO A 46 -4.52 -1.39 6.02
N PHE A 47 -4.58 -0.93 7.28
CA PHE A 47 -3.41 -0.68 8.13
C PHE A 47 -2.41 -1.85 8.16
N GLU A 48 -2.85 -3.06 8.55
CA GLU A 48 -1.96 -4.23 8.64
C GLU A 48 -1.42 -4.66 7.28
N SER A 49 -2.20 -4.53 6.21
CA SER A 49 -1.75 -4.82 4.85
C SER A 49 -0.68 -3.84 4.40
N ILE A 50 -0.86 -2.54 4.64
CA ILE A 50 0.14 -1.51 4.33
C ILE A 50 1.41 -1.74 5.14
N ARG A 51 1.29 -2.00 6.44
CA ARG A 51 2.42 -2.30 7.32
C ARG A 51 3.23 -3.49 6.81
N PHE A 52 2.59 -4.59 6.45
CA PHE A 52 3.24 -5.76 5.89
C PHE A 52 3.96 -5.45 4.57
N LEU A 53 3.32 -4.69 3.67
CA LEU A 53 3.92 -4.32 2.38
C LEU A 53 5.13 -3.40 2.53
N LEU A 54 5.07 -2.44 3.44
CA LEU A 54 6.22 -1.57 3.76
C LEU A 54 7.38 -2.36 4.35
N GLN A 55 7.10 -3.30 5.27
CA GLN A 55 8.11 -4.22 5.80
C GLN A 55 8.71 -5.13 4.74
N SER A 56 7.96 -5.41 3.67
CA SER A 56 8.42 -6.18 2.52
C SER A 56 9.23 -5.34 1.52
N GLY A 57 9.36 -4.02 1.74
CA GLY A 57 10.17 -3.13 0.90
C GLY A 57 9.44 -2.50 -0.28
N VAL A 58 8.10 -2.43 -0.25
CA VAL A 58 7.34 -1.71 -1.29
C VAL A 58 7.60 -0.21 -1.19
N ASP A 59 7.85 0.42 -2.34
CA ASP A 59 7.99 1.88 -2.43
C ASP A 59 6.62 2.58 -2.24
N PRO A 60 6.43 3.38 -1.17
CA PRO A 60 5.19 4.14 -0.94
C PRO A 60 5.01 5.33 -1.91
N ARG A 61 6.07 5.70 -2.65
CA ARG A 61 6.13 6.92 -3.48
C ARG A 61 5.52 6.76 -4.85
N VAL A 62 5.20 5.52 -5.24
CA VAL A 62 4.66 5.23 -6.57
C VAL A 62 3.40 6.05 -6.80
N LYS A 63 3.34 6.67 -7.97
CA LYS A 63 2.17 7.40 -8.45
C LYS A 63 1.52 6.62 -9.58
N ALA A 64 0.21 6.50 -9.53
CA ALA A 64 -0.60 6.09 -10.66
C ALA A 64 -0.56 7.14 -11.78
N ASP A 65 -1.05 6.78 -12.97
CA ASP A 65 -1.02 7.61 -14.18
C ASP A 65 -1.80 8.93 -14.02
N ASN A 66 -2.78 8.97 -13.10
CA ASN A 66 -3.51 10.18 -12.71
C ASN A 66 -2.74 11.07 -11.70
N GLY A 67 -1.49 10.71 -11.37
CA GLY A 67 -0.63 11.41 -10.43
C GLY A 67 -0.89 11.10 -8.95
N TRP A 68 -1.88 10.25 -8.63
CA TRP A 68 -2.22 9.90 -7.25
C TRP A 68 -1.28 8.83 -6.71
N ASN A 69 -0.85 8.99 -5.46
CA ASN A 69 -0.17 7.95 -4.69
C ASN A 69 -1.14 7.29 -3.69
N ALA A 70 -0.67 6.28 -2.96
CA ALA A 70 -1.47 5.55 -1.98
C ALA A 70 -2.16 6.45 -0.92
N LEU A 71 -1.54 7.57 -0.50
CA LEU A 71 -2.14 8.52 0.43
C LEU A 71 -3.42 9.16 -0.13
N HIS A 72 -3.42 9.53 -1.41
CA HIS A 72 -4.63 10.09 -2.06
C HIS A 72 -5.77 9.07 -2.08
N PHE A 73 -5.46 7.79 -2.33
CA PHE A 73 -6.47 6.73 -2.31
C PHE A 73 -7.01 6.49 -0.91
N LEU A 74 -6.14 6.43 0.12
CA LEU A 74 -6.59 6.29 1.51
C LEU A 74 -7.57 7.39 1.91
N ALA A 75 -7.25 8.65 1.59
CA ALA A 75 -8.11 9.78 1.92
C ALA A 75 -9.51 9.70 1.27
N ASN A 76 -9.65 9.02 0.12
CA ASN A 76 -10.92 8.90 -0.61
C ASN A 76 -11.70 7.61 -0.30
N TYR A 77 -11.03 6.51 0.03
CA TYR A 77 -11.65 5.18 0.09
C TYR A 77 -11.54 4.49 1.46
N CYS A 78 -10.68 4.96 2.36
CA CYS A 78 -10.54 4.36 3.68
C CYS A 78 -11.51 5.01 4.68
N LEU A 79 -12.17 4.19 5.50
CA LEU A 79 -13.11 4.66 6.52
C LEU A 79 -12.39 5.39 7.67
N ASP A 80 -11.18 4.94 8.00
CA ASP A 80 -10.32 5.54 9.03
C ASP A 80 -8.88 5.60 8.50
N PRO A 81 -8.56 6.61 7.68
CA PRO A 81 -7.28 6.69 7.00
C PRO A 81 -6.15 7.15 7.93
N ALA A 82 -6.44 7.70 9.11
CA ALA A 82 -5.47 8.46 9.91
C ALA A 82 -4.22 7.65 10.25
N GLU A 83 -4.39 6.43 10.74
CA GLU A 83 -3.28 5.56 11.15
C GLU A 83 -2.50 5.02 9.94
N SER A 84 -3.22 4.64 8.87
CA SER A 84 -2.60 4.14 7.63
C SER A 84 -1.83 5.26 6.89
N MET A 85 -2.35 6.48 6.91
CA MET A 85 -1.68 7.66 6.35
C MET A 85 -0.43 8.03 7.13
N ARG A 86 -0.49 8.02 8.48
CA ARG A 86 0.70 8.24 9.32
C ARG A 86 1.80 7.24 9.00
N LEU A 87 1.44 5.97 8.91
CA LEU A 87 2.38 4.90 8.59
C LEU A 87 3.08 5.11 7.23
N LEU A 88 2.33 5.51 6.19
CA LEU A 88 2.93 5.84 4.89
C LEU A 88 3.80 7.10 4.96
N LEU A 89 3.38 8.13 5.70
CA LEU A 89 4.17 9.37 5.87
C LEU A 89 5.48 9.14 6.63
N GLU A 90 5.49 8.22 7.59
CA GLU A 90 6.70 7.80 8.32
C GLU A 90 7.62 6.94 7.45
N ALA A 91 7.05 6.17 6.52
CA ALA A 91 7.79 5.32 5.59
C ALA A 91 8.35 6.08 4.38
N GLU A 92 7.86 7.26 4.07
CA GLU A 92 8.54 8.21 3.19
C GLU A 92 9.81 8.67 3.92
N PRO A 93 11.03 8.32 3.47
CA PRO A 93 12.21 9.01 3.97
C PRO A 93 12.05 10.46 3.54
N THR A 94 11.62 11.31 4.47
CA THR A 94 11.89 12.74 4.38
C THR A 94 13.36 12.87 3.99
N GLY A 95 13.66 13.69 2.99
CA GLY A 95 15.04 14.02 2.61
C GLY A 95 15.82 14.76 3.70
N ALA A 96 15.50 14.50 4.98
CA ALA A 96 16.26 14.85 6.15
C ALA A 96 17.13 13.65 6.54
N ASP A 97 18.08 13.30 5.67
CA ASP A 97 19.42 12.99 6.18
C ASP A 97 19.93 14.27 6.88
N VAL A 98 19.48 14.49 8.12
CA VAL A 98 20.09 15.45 9.05
C VAL A 98 21.15 14.76 9.91
N ASN A 99 21.65 13.61 9.47
CA ASN A 99 22.81 12.96 10.07
C ASN A 99 24.07 13.41 9.32
N ALA A 100 24.47 14.67 9.54
CA ALA A 100 25.79 15.20 9.25
C ALA A 100 26.25 16.10 10.41
#